data_AF-A0A2I0X5F8-F1
#
_entry.id   AF-A0A2I0X5F8-F1
#
_cell.length_a   1.000
_cell.length_b   1.000
_cell.length_c   1.000
_cell.angle_alpha   90.00
_cell.angle_beta   90.00
_cell.angle_gamma   90.00
#
_symmetry.space_group_name_H-M   'P 1'
#
loop_
_entity.id
_entity.type
_entity.pdbx_description
1 polymer ?
#
loop_
_entity_poly.entity_id
_entity_poly.type
_entity_poly.pdbx_seq_one_letter_code
_entity_poly.pdbx_strand_id
1 'polypeptide(L)'
;MIRFTVDEGGYWKVKKFIENHNHNLPRPEDRHLLRSCRNMCDEKASVLKTMTDAGIRTIDAFSFLADEVGGVEIIGFTRRDAYNFIQKIKRAKIELGDTNTLIELFKERQLNDKMFSWDVQKDEFDRLLIFF
;
A
#
# COMPACT_ATOMS: atom_id res chain seq x y z
N MET A 1 26.10 6.58 11.31
CA MET A 1 25.47 7.78 10.69
C MET A 1 26.46 8.44 9.74
N ILE A 2 26.06 8.74 8.51
CA ILE A 2 26.87 9.50 7.53
C ILE A 2 26.23 10.87 7.33
N ARG A 3 27.02 11.94 7.39
CA ARG A 3 26.59 13.30 7.02
C ARG A 3 27.30 13.72 5.76
N PHE A 4 26.54 14.18 4.78
CA PHE A 4 27.05 14.71 3.53
C PHE A 4 26.96 16.25 3.52
N THR A 5 27.82 16.87 2.73
CA THR A 5 27.77 18.29 2.38
C THR A 5 28.02 18.47 0.90
N VAL A 6 27.45 19.52 0.32
CA VAL A 6 27.71 19.92 -1.06
C VAL A 6 28.74 21.04 -1.04
N ASP A 7 29.78 20.95 -1.86
CA ASP A 7 30.77 22.03 -2.00
C ASP A 7 30.30 23.13 -2.97
N GLU A 8 31.09 24.19 -3.12
CA GLU A 8 30.78 25.32 -4.01
C GLU A 8 30.68 24.91 -5.49
N GLY A 9 31.30 23.78 -5.86
CA GLY A 9 31.21 23.19 -7.20
C GLY A 9 30.01 22.26 -7.39
N GLY A 10 29.16 22.06 -6.38
CA GLY A 10 28.00 21.17 -6.44
C GLY A 10 28.31 19.69 -6.16
N TYR A 11 29.53 19.35 -5.75
CA TYR A 11 29.91 17.97 -5.48
C TYR A 11 29.58 17.54 -4.05
N TRP A 12 29.01 16.34 -3.91
CA TRP A 12 28.72 15.72 -2.61
C TRP A 12 29.99 15.19 -1.96
N LYS A 13 30.26 15.58 -0.72
CA LYS A 13 31.38 15.12 0.11
C LYS A 13 30.88 14.57 1.44
N VAL A 14 31.59 13.58 1.99
CA VAL A 14 31.33 13.06 3.33
C VAL A 14 31.95 14.00 4.36
N LYS A 15 31.12 14.65 5.18
CA LYS A 15 31.57 15.54 6.26
C LYS A 15 31.80 14.81 7.58
N LYS A 16 31.01 13.79 7.86
CA LYS A 16 31.11 13.01 9.11
C LYS A 16 30.69 11.57 8.87
N PHE A 17 31.52 10.63 9.33
CA PHE A 17 31.20 9.21 9.40
C PHE A 17 31.26 8.76 10.85
N ILE A 18 30.16 8.23 11.38
CA ILE A 18 30.09 7.59 12.69
C ILE A 18 29.79 6.12 12.46
N GLU A 19 30.77 5.27 12.70
CA GLU A 19 30.67 3.82 12.53
C GLU A 19 29.93 3.15 13.70
N ASN A 20 30.11 3.65 14.93
CA ASN A 20 29.48 3.05 16.11
C ASN A 20 27.95 3.22 16.07
N HIS A 21 27.25 2.11 16.34
CA HIS A 21 25.80 2.03 16.49
C HIS A 21 25.44 1.76 17.95
N ASN A 22 24.25 2.21 18.39
CA ASN A 22 23.70 1.91 19.71
C ASN A 22 22.88 0.60 19.74
N HIS A 23 22.93 -0.18 18.66
CA HIS A 23 22.26 -1.47 18.51
C HIS A 23 23.08 -2.34 17.54
N ASN A 24 22.84 -3.65 17.55
CA ASN A 24 23.45 -4.56 16.59
C ASN A 24 22.97 -4.24 15.16
N LEU A 25 23.86 -4.42 14.19
CA LEU A 25 23.47 -4.34 12.79
C LEU A 25 22.47 -5.47 12.44
N PRO A 26 21.53 -5.22 11.53
CA PRO A 26 20.60 -6.24 11.05
C PRO A 26 21.37 -7.44 10.49
N ARG A 27 20.89 -8.64 10.78
CA ARG A 27 21.47 -9.85 10.20
C ARG A 27 21.14 -9.94 8.71
N PRO A 28 21.93 -10.66 7.91
CA PRO A 28 21.62 -10.88 6.50
C PRO A 28 20.21 -11.48 6.27
N GLU A 29 19.76 -12.36 7.15
CA GLU A 29 18.41 -12.95 7.14
C GLU A 29 17.29 -11.91 7.32
N ASP A 30 17.54 -10.84 8.08
CA ASP A 30 16.58 -9.76 8.34
C ASP A 30 16.57 -8.69 7.23
N ARG A 31 17.36 -8.86 6.17
CA ARG A 31 17.49 -7.85 5.10
C ARG A 31 16.14 -7.49 4.50
N HIS A 32 15.24 -8.46 4.34
CA HIS A 32 13.89 -8.27 3.80
C HIS A 32 12.99 -7.37 4.67
N LEU A 33 13.35 -7.13 5.94
CA LEU A 33 12.65 -6.21 6.85
C LEU A 33 13.13 -4.77 6.72
N LEU A 34 14.34 -4.56 6.19
CA LEU A 34 14.93 -3.22 6.03
C LEU A 34 14.19 -2.45 4.95
N ARG A 35 13.73 -1.23 5.28
CA ARG A 35 13.00 -0.37 4.32
C ARG A 35 13.77 -0.15 3.01
N SER A 36 15.09 0.02 3.08
CA SER A 36 15.94 0.23 1.91
C SER A 36 16.09 -1.01 1.02
N CYS A 37 15.77 -2.20 1.52
CA CYS A 37 15.83 -3.45 0.78
C CYS A 37 14.44 -3.95 0.36
N ARG A 38 13.37 -3.25 0.76
CA ARG A 38 12.00 -3.58 0.38
C ARG A 38 11.66 -2.89 -0.93
N ASN A 39 11.25 -3.67 -1.92
CA ASN A 39 10.75 -3.20 -3.20
C ASN A 39 9.59 -4.09 -3.66
N MET A 40 8.45 -3.47 -3.91
CA MET A 40 7.31 -4.14 -4.54
C MET A 40 7.38 -3.84 -6.03
N CYS A 41 7.76 -4.83 -6.84
CA CYS A 41 7.79 -4.66 -8.29
C CYS A 41 6.37 -4.61 -8.86
N ASP A 42 6.25 -4.02 -10.06
CA ASP A 42 4.96 -3.77 -10.71
C ASP A 42 4.20 -5.06 -11.02
N GLU A 43 4.91 -6.15 -11.33
CA GLU A 43 4.30 -7.46 -11.59
C GLU A 43 3.61 -8.01 -10.33
N LYS A 44 4.31 -8.02 -9.20
CA LYS A 44 3.77 -8.49 -7.91
C LYS A 44 2.66 -7.57 -7.41
N ALA A 45 2.82 -6.26 -7.61
CA ALA A 45 1.79 -5.26 -7.30
C ALA A 45 0.50 -5.50 -8.11
N SER A 46 0.64 -5.82 -9.41
CA SER A 46 -0.48 -6.12 -10.31
C SER A 46 -1.21 -7.40 -9.92
N VAL A 47 -0.48 -8.48 -9.60
CA VAL A 47 -1.08 -9.74 -9.11
C VAL A 47 -1.81 -9.50 -7.79
N LEU A 48 -1.16 -8.82 -6.83
CA LEU A 48 -1.76 -8.47 -5.54
C LEU A 48 -3.07 -7.69 -5.73
N LYS A 49 -3.06 -6.67 -6.60
CA LYS A 49 -4.26 -5.89 -6.93
C LYS A 49 -5.36 -6.77 -7.52
N THR A 50 -5.04 -7.57 -8.54
CA THR A 50 -5.99 -8.44 -9.25
C THR A 50 -6.66 -9.43 -8.29
N MET A 51 -5.88 -10.09 -7.42
CA MET A 51 -6.43 -11.01 -6.42
C MET A 51 -7.38 -10.29 -5.46
N THR A 52 -7.00 -9.09 -4.99
CA THR A 52 -7.86 -8.33 -4.08
C THR A 52 -9.11 -7.76 -4.74
N ASP A 53 -9.04 -7.40 -6.02
CA ASP A 53 -10.19 -6.97 -6.82
C ASP A 53 -11.16 -8.15 -7.04
N ALA A 54 -10.65 -9.38 -7.12
CA ALA A 54 -11.43 -10.62 -7.14
C ALA A 54 -11.98 -11.05 -5.76
N GLY A 55 -11.80 -10.24 -4.71
CA GLY A 55 -12.33 -10.50 -3.37
C GLY A 55 -11.43 -11.35 -2.46
N ILE A 56 -10.25 -11.75 -2.92
CA ILE A 56 -9.27 -12.46 -2.07
C ILE A 56 -8.71 -11.48 -1.04
N ARG A 57 -8.61 -11.92 0.22
CA ARG A 57 -8.08 -11.04 1.28
C ARG A 57 -6.62 -10.71 0.97
N THR A 58 -6.20 -9.47 1.25
CA THR A 58 -4.81 -9.02 1.02
C THR A 58 -3.77 -9.93 1.69
N ILE A 59 -4.11 -10.52 2.84
CA ILE A 59 -3.26 -11.49 3.52
C ILE A 59 -3.07 -12.80 2.74
N ASP A 60 -4.13 -13.31 2.11
CA ASP A 60 -4.09 -14.56 1.37
C ASP A 60 -3.34 -14.35 0.06
N ALA A 61 -3.60 -13.22 -0.62
CA ALA A 61 -2.86 -12.83 -1.83
C ALA A 61 -1.37 -12.60 -1.56
N PHE A 62 -1.02 -11.99 -0.42
CA PHE A 62 0.37 -11.86 0.02
C PHE A 62 1.02 -13.23 0.27
N SER A 63 0.30 -14.13 0.94
CA SER A 63 0.83 -15.46 1.28
C SER A 63 1.07 -16.27 0.01
N PHE A 64 0.11 -16.25 -0.93
CA PHE A 64 0.28 -16.84 -2.26
C PHE A 64 1.54 -16.32 -2.97
N LEU A 65 1.73 -15.00 -3.05
CA LEU A 65 2.91 -14.43 -3.69
C LEU A 65 4.23 -14.79 -2.98
N ALA A 66 4.19 -14.95 -1.66
CA ALA A 66 5.36 -15.38 -0.89
C ALA A 66 5.69 -16.85 -1.18
N ASP A 67 4.67 -17.72 -1.22
CA ASP A 67 4.83 -19.14 -1.52
C ASP A 67 5.37 -19.35 -2.94
N GLU A 68 4.86 -18.61 -3.92
CA GLU A 68 5.31 -18.67 -5.32
C GLU A 68 6.79 -18.33 -5.51
N VAL A 69 7.34 -17.43 -4.69
CA VAL A 69 8.77 -17.07 -4.76
C VAL A 69 9.64 -17.83 -3.75
N GLY A 70 9.05 -18.76 -2.99
CA GLY A 70 9.75 -19.61 -2.04
C GLY A 70 9.96 -19.01 -0.64
N GLY A 71 9.27 -17.92 -0.29
CA GLY A 71 9.28 -17.38 1.07
C GLY A 71 9.01 -15.87 1.18
N VAL A 72 8.65 -15.44 2.39
CA VAL A 72 8.39 -14.02 2.72
C VAL A 72 9.67 -13.18 2.71
N GLU A 73 10.81 -13.81 2.89
CA GLU A 73 12.13 -13.22 2.83
C GLU A 73 12.60 -12.94 1.40
N ILE A 74 12.04 -13.63 0.41
CA ILE A 74 12.40 -13.52 -1.02
C ILE A 74 11.46 -12.58 -1.77
N ILE A 75 10.19 -12.48 -1.34
CA ILE A 75 9.15 -11.71 -2.05
C ILE A 75 9.51 -10.23 -2.25
N GLY A 76 10.34 -9.68 -1.38
CA GLY A 76 10.89 -8.32 -1.50
C GLY A 76 10.04 -7.23 -0.85
N PHE A 77 8.92 -7.55 -0.22
CA PHE A 77 8.11 -6.59 0.53
C PHE A 77 7.41 -7.26 1.70
N THR A 78 7.00 -6.47 2.69
CA THR A 78 6.32 -7.03 3.86
C THR A 78 4.81 -7.09 3.65
N ARG A 79 4.15 -7.91 4.47
CA ARG A 79 2.69 -7.90 4.61
C ARG A 79 2.12 -6.48 4.79
N ARG A 80 2.78 -5.64 5.59
CA ARG A 80 2.35 -4.24 5.81
C ARG A 80 2.43 -3.42 4.53
N ASP A 81 3.46 -3.63 3.71
CA ASP A 81 3.59 -2.93 2.43
C ASP A 81 2.46 -3.34 1.47
N ALA A 82 2.05 -4.62 1.47
CA ALA A 82 0.89 -5.11 0.73
C ALA A 82 -0.40 -4.39 1.14
N TYR A 83 -0.68 -4.31 2.45
CA TYR A 83 -1.84 -3.56 2.97
C TYR A 83 -1.79 -2.08 2.60
N ASN A 84 -0.63 -1.44 2.75
CA ASN A 84 -0.45 -0.03 2.43
C ASN A 84 -0.72 0.25 0.93
N PHE A 85 -0.23 -0.64 0.05
CA PHE A 85 -0.45 -0.55 -1.38
C PHE A 85 -1.94 -0.67 -1.74
N ILE A 86 -2.62 -1.69 -1.24
CA ILE A 86 -4.07 -1.87 -1.48
C ILE A 86 -4.88 -0.72 -0.90
N GLN A 87 -4.53 -0.24 0.29
CA GLN A 87 -5.20 0.90 0.90
C GLN A 87 -4.99 2.18 0.08
N LYS A 88 -3.80 2.40 -0.50
CA LYS A 88 -3.54 3.52 -1.41
C LYS A 88 -4.47 3.47 -2.62
N ILE A 89 -4.62 2.30 -3.25
CA ILE A 89 -5.53 2.11 -4.40
C ILE A 89 -6.98 2.38 -3.99
N LYS A 90 -7.43 1.83 -2.85
CA LYS A 90 -8.80 2.03 -2.37
C LYS A 90 -9.09 3.49 -2.06
N ARG A 91 -8.13 4.21 -1.46
CA ARG A 91 -8.26 5.65 -1.20
C ARG A 91 -8.34 6.47 -2.48
N ALA A 92 -7.54 6.14 -3.49
CA ALA A 92 -7.57 6.84 -4.79
C ALA A 92 -8.97 6.81 -5.44
N LYS A 93 -9.75 5.72 -5.23
CA LYS A 93 -11.13 5.61 -5.73
C LYS A 93 -12.12 6.55 -5.05
N ILE A 94 -11.79 7.08 -3.87
CA ILE A 94 -12.66 7.98 -3.07
C ILE A 94 -11.98 9.32 -2.79
N GLU A 95 -10.86 9.62 -3.48
CA GLU A 95 -9.95 10.72 -3.14
C GLU A 95 -10.57 12.11 -3.40
N LEU A 96 -11.57 12.19 -4.28
CA LEU A 96 -12.36 13.41 -4.46
C LEU A 96 -13.08 13.83 -3.17
N GLY A 97 -13.24 12.92 -2.19
CA GLY A 97 -13.79 13.20 -0.88
C GLY A 97 -15.26 13.60 -0.87
N ASP A 98 -15.89 13.71 -2.04
CA ASP A 98 -17.29 14.02 -2.20
C ASP A 98 -18.15 12.76 -2.06
N THR A 99 -19.25 12.89 -1.34
CA THR A 99 -20.26 11.86 -1.15
C THR A 99 -20.84 11.39 -2.48
N ASN A 100 -20.87 12.24 -3.51
CA ASN A 100 -21.29 11.86 -4.86
C ASN A 100 -20.39 10.79 -5.49
N THR A 101 -19.07 10.88 -5.33
CA THR A 101 -18.12 9.87 -5.84
C THR A 101 -18.36 8.52 -5.19
N LEU A 102 -18.72 8.50 -3.90
CA LEU A 102 -19.06 7.26 -3.20
C LEU A 102 -20.38 6.66 -3.69
N ILE A 103 -21.40 7.50 -3.95
CA ILE A 103 -22.67 7.07 -4.53
C ILE A 103 -22.47 6.45 -5.92
N GLU A 104 -21.67 7.07 -6.77
CA GLU A 104 -21.34 6.54 -8.10
C GLU A 104 -20.65 5.17 -8.02
N LEU A 105 -19.70 5.03 -7.09
CA LEU A 105 -19.01 3.75 -6.84
C LEU A 105 -20.00 2.65 -6.40
N PHE A 106 -20.97 2.98 -5.56
CA PHE A 106 -21.98 2.01 -5.10
C PHE A 106 -22.97 1.65 -6.21
N LYS A 107 -23.39 2.61 -7.04
CA LYS A 107 -24.20 2.34 -8.24
C LYS A 107 -23.48 1.40 -9.20
N GLU A 108 -22.22 1.66 -9.50
CA GLU A 108 -21.40 0.80 -10.37
C GLU A 108 -21.26 -0.61 -9.77
N ARG A 109 -21.04 -0.71 -8.45
CA ARG A 109 -20.94 -2.00 -7.77
C ARG A 109 -22.25 -2.78 -7.84
N GLN A 110 -23.39 -2.13 -7.65
CA GLN A 110 -24.71 -2.77 -7.71
C GLN A 110 -25.04 -3.31 -9.12
N LEU A 111 -24.53 -2.66 -10.18
CA LEU A 111 -24.64 -3.17 -11.54
C LEU A 111 -23.83 -4.45 -11.76
N ASN A 112 -22.66 -4.55 -11.12
CA ASN A 112 -21.73 -5.68 -11.25
C ASN A 112 -22.02 -6.84 -10.29
N ASP A 113 -22.59 -6.55 -9.12
CA ASP A 113 -22.87 -7.49 -8.05
C ASP A 113 -24.33 -7.36 -7.59
N LYS A 114 -25.18 -8.27 -8.06
CA LYS A 114 -26.62 -8.29 -7.72
C LYS A 114 -26.90 -8.56 -6.23
N MET A 115 -25.91 -9.06 -5.49
CA MET A 115 -26.04 -9.27 -4.04
C MET A 115 -25.63 -8.03 -3.24
N PHE A 116 -25.02 -7.03 -3.88
CA PHE A 116 -24.70 -5.77 -3.26
C PHE A 116 -25.92 -4.85 -3.21
N SER A 117 -26.36 -4.52 -2.00
CA SER A 117 -27.42 -3.54 -1.74
C SER A 117 -26.84 -2.42 -0.89
N TRP A 118 -27.33 -1.21 -1.14
CA TRP A 118 -27.00 0.00 -0.38
C TRP A 118 -28.18 0.96 -0.47
N ASP A 119 -28.33 1.83 0.52
CA ASP A 119 -29.32 2.91 0.50
C ASP A 119 -28.76 4.18 1.15
N VAL A 120 -29.40 5.31 0.91
CA VAL A 120 -28.99 6.60 1.43
C VAL A 120 -30.18 7.42 1.88
N GLN A 121 -30.13 7.89 3.13
CA GLN A 121 -31.06 8.88 3.62
C GLN A 121 -30.52 10.28 3.35
N LYS A 122 -31.37 11.15 2.79
CA LYS A 122 -31.10 12.56 2.56
C LYS A 122 -32.01 13.44 3.41
N ASP A 123 -31.60 14.68 3.65
CA ASP A 123 -32.43 15.69 4.30
C ASP A 123 -33.34 16.42 3.30
N GLU A 124 -34.13 17.38 3.81
CA GLU A 124 -35.04 18.22 3.01
C GLU A 124 -34.34 19.08 1.94
N PHE A 125 -33.01 19.22 2.03
CA PHE A 125 -32.17 19.96 1.09
C PHE A 125 -31.36 19.04 0.16
N ASP A 126 -31.74 17.76 0.05
CA ASP A 126 -31.06 16.72 -0.74
C ASP A 126 -29.61 16.43 -0.29
N ARG A 127 -29.24 16.80 0.95
CA ARG A 127 -27.91 16.53 1.51
C ARG A 127 -27.89 15.18 2.19
N LEU A 128 -26.76 14.50 2.08
CA LEU A 128 -26.57 13.15 2.58
C LEU A 128 -26.53 13.15 4.12
N LEU A 129 -27.42 12.37 4.75
CA LEU A 129 -27.49 12.19 6.20
C LEU A 129 -26.83 10.88 6.64
N ILE A 130 -27.28 9.73 6.10
CA ILE A 130 -26.88 8.39 6.56
C ILE A 130 -26.78 7.43 5.36
N PHE A 131 -25.80 6.53 5.38
CA PHE A 131 -25.65 5.40 4.46
C PHE A 131 -26.10 4.09 5.13
N PHE A 132 -26.81 3.24 4.40
CA PHE A 132 -27.25 1.90 4.82
C PHE A 132 -26.71 0.82 3.89
#